data_AF-A0A2G5LWC3-F1
#
_entry.id   AF-A0A2G5LWC3-F1
#
_cell.length_a   1.000
_cell.length_b   1.000
_cell.length_c   1.000
_cell.angle_alpha   90.00
_cell.angle_beta   90.00
_cell.angle_gamma   90.00
#
_symmetry.space_group_name_H-M   'P 1'
#
loop_
_entity.id
_entity.type
_entity.pdbx_description
1 polymer ?
#
loop_
_entity_poly.entity_id
_entity_poly.type
_entity_poly.pdbx_seq_one_letter_code
_entity_poly.pdbx_strand_id
1 'polypeptide(L)'
;MKDPDSIPQVGELVRIISGRDKDQFACVIEVIDSKFVRIADGDKRKVDRAKKKNIQHIEQTGIIALEVKNSIVETGRVTNAK
;
A
#
# COMPACT_ATOMS: atom_id res chain seq x y z
N MET A 1 -0.75 -6.05 20.48
CA MET A 1 -0.13 -7.08 19.62
C MET A 1 -0.46 -6.72 18.20
N LYS A 2 0.52 -6.52 17.32
CA LYS A 2 0.27 -6.46 15.87
C LYS A 2 0.67 -7.82 15.32
N ASP A 3 -0.29 -8.56 14.81
CA ASP A 3 -0.03 -9.87 14.23
C ASP A 3 0.77 -9.68 12.93
N PRO A 4 2.03 -10.15 12.87
CA PRO A 4 2.87 -9.99 11.68
C PRO A 4 2.32 -10.74 10.45
N ASP A 5 1.35 -11.65 10.67
CA ASP A 5 0.64 -12.40 9.63
C ASP A 5 -0.68 -11.77 9.20
N SER A 6 -1.05 -10.60 9.75
CA SER A 6 -2.24 -9.89 9.27
C SER A 6 -2.06 -9.47 7.82
N ILE A 7 -3.13 -9.56 7.02
CA ILE A 7 -3.11 -9.09 5.64
C ILE A 7 -3.15 -7.55 5.64
N PRO A 8 -2.24 -6.86 4.93
CA PRO A 8 -2.26 -5.40 4.87
C PRO A 8 -3.58 -4.91 4.27
N GLN A 9 -4.13 -3.82 4.80
CA GLN A 9 -5.37 -3.25 4.27
C GLN A 9 -5.11 -2.05 3.36
N VAL A 10 -6.10 -1.75 2.52
CA VAL A 10 -6.06 -0.56 1.65
C VAL A 10 -5.99 0.71 2.51
N GLY A 11 -5.10 1.63 2.12
CA GLY A 11 -4.77 2.85 2.86
C GLY A 11 -3.72 2.65 3.96
N GLU A 12 -3.22 1.43 4.17
CA GLU A 12 -2.18 1.17 5.16
C GLU A 12 -0.79 1.56 4.63
N LEU A 13 -0.01 2.22 5.49
CA LEU A 13 1.39 2.51 5.24
C LEU A 13 2.24 1.29 5.56
N VAL A 14 3.04 0.85 4.60
CA VAL A 14 3.94 -0.29 4.72
C VAL A 14 5.36 0.12 4.35
N ARG A 15 6.34 -0.47 5.02
CA ARG A 15 7.77 -0.30 4.71
C ARG A 15 8.23 -1.46 3.84
N ILE A 16 9.02 -1.17 2.82
CA ILE A 16 9.59 -2.20 1.95
C ILE A 16 10.88 -2.73 2.58
N ILE A 17 10.89 -4.01 2.96
CA ILE A 17 12.06 -4.62 3.63
C ILE A 17 13.05 -5.29 2.64
N SER A 18 12.63 -5.52 1.39
CA SER A 18 13.45 -6.23 0.39
C SER A 18 13.23 -5.73 -1.04
N GLY A 19 14.25 -5.85 -1.89
CA GLY A 19 14.24 -5.49 -3.31
C GLY A 19 14.73 -4.07 -3.62
N ARG A 20 14.48 -3.60 -4.84
CA ARG A 20 15.00 -2.31 -5.37
C ARG A 20 14.64 -1.07 -4.56
N ASP A 21 13.48 -1.08 -3.91
CA ASP A 21 12.96 0.05 -3.15
C ASP A 21 13.07 -0.20 -1.63
N LYS A 22 14.07 -0.98 -1.21
CA LYS A 22 14.29 -1.31 0.21
C LYS A 22 14.40 -0.03 1.06
N ASP A 23 13.83 -0.08 2.26
CA ASP A 23 13.74 0.99 3.25
C ASP A 23 12.85 2.18 2.87
N GLN A 24 12.16 2.11 1.73
CA GLN A 24 11.14 3.09 1.36
C GLN A 24 9.78 2.71 1.95
N PHE A 25 8.97 3.73 2.21
CA PHE A 25 7.57 3.57 2.60
C PHE A 25 6.68 3.61 1.36
N ALA A 26 5.54 2.94 1.45
CA ALA A 26 4.53 3.01 0.41
C ALA A 26 3.15 2.74 1.04
N CYS A 27 2.10 3.25 0.40
CA CYS A 27 0.72 2.98 0.78
C CYS A 27 0.18 1.80 -0.01
N VAL A 28 -0.52 0.89 0.65
CA VAL A 28 -1.28 -0.18 0.00
C VAL A 28 -2.51 0.44 -0.65
N ILE A 29 -2.65 0.29 -1.97
CA ILE A 29 -3.80 0.84 -2.71
C ILE A 29 -4.82 -0.23 -3.11
N GLU A 30 -4.38 -1.48 -3.21
CA GLU A 30 -5.21 -2.61 -3.61
C GLU A 30 -4.60 -3.91 -3.07
N VAL A 31 -5.43 -4.79 -2.54
CA VAL A 31 -5.06 -6.14 -2.15
C VAL A 31 -5.47 -7.06 -3.30
N ILE A 32 -4.51 -7.70 -3.96
CA ILE A 32 -4.78 -8.57 -5.10
C ILE A 32 -5.22 -9.94 -4.60
N ASP A 33 -4.42 -10.52 -3.70
CA ASP A 33 -4.65 -11.83 -3.11
C ASP A 33 -3.98 -11.91 -1.72
N SER A 34 -4.00 -13.09 -1.10
CA SER A 34 -3.41 -13.32 0.24
C SER A 34 -1.88 -13.28 0.28
N LYS A 35 -1.20 -13.13 -0.87
CA LYS A 35 0.27 -13.08 -0.99
C LYS A 35 0.77 -11.79 -1.61
N PHE A 36 -0.05 -11.09 -2.38
CA PHE A 36 0.35 -9.94 -3.18
C PHE A 36 -0.57 -8.74 -2.99
N VAL A 37 0.07 -7.58 -2.88
CA VAL A 37 -0.59 -6.27 -2.80
C VAL A 37 -0.02 -5.34 -3.86
N ARG A 38 -0.76 -4.28 -4.16
CA ARG A 38 -0.28 -3.14 -4.93
C ARG A 38 0.04 -2.00 -3.98
N ILE A 39 1.26 -1.49 -4.12
CA ILE A 39 1.75 -0.36 -3.33
C ILE A 39 2.03 0.84 -4.22
N ALA A 40 1.73 2.03 -3.72
CA ALA A 40 2.01 3.32 -4.34
C ALA A 40 2.58 4.31 -3.30
N ASP A 41 3.53 5.13 -3.71
CA ASP A 41 4.29 6.04 -2.83
C ASP A 41 3.84 7.52 -2.99
N GLY A 42 2.86 7.79 -3.86
CA GLY A 42 2.33 9.16 -4.08
C GLY A 42 3.27 10.10 -4.84
N ASP A 43 4.59 9.94 -4.77
CA ASP A 43 5.58 10.83 -5.39
C ASP A 43 5.89 10.47 -6.87
N LYS A 44 6.52 9.31 -7.13
CA LYS A 44 6.97 8.91 -8.49
C LYS A 44 6.12 7.85 -9.18
N ARG A 45 5.22 7.19 -8.45
CA ARG A 45 4.37 6.10 -8.97
C ARG A 45 2.92 6.42 -8.69
N LYS A 46 2.24 7.04 -9.67
CA LYS A 46 0.78 7.16 -9.71
C LYS A 46 0.14 5.77 -9.69
N VAL A 47 -1.15 5.73 -9.38
CA VAL A 47 -2.04 4.55 -9.31
C VAL A 47 -1.83 3.60 -10.50
N ASP A 48 -1.62 4.16 -11.70
CA ASP A 48 -1.40 3.39 -12.94
C ASP A 48 -0.07 2.62 -13.00
N ARG A 49 0.91 2.98 -12.16
CA ARG A 49 2.24 2.33 -12.06
C ARG A 49 2.46 1.66 -10.71
N ALA A 50 1.37 1.36 -10.00
CA ALA A 50 1.43 0.66 -8.72
C ALA A 50 2.20 -0.65 -8.85
N LYS A 51 3.15 -0.86 -7.95
CA LYS A 51 4.06 -2.00 -8.01
C LYS A 51 3.40 -3.19 -7.32
N LYS A 52 3.31 -4.33 -8.02
CA LYS A 52 2.96 -5.61 -7.39
C LYS A 52 4.07 -5.99 -6.43
N LYS A 53 3.72 -6.20 -5.16
CA LYS A 53 4.65 -6.53 -4.08
C LYS A 53 4.13 -7.73 -3.32
N ASN A 54 5.04 -8.64 -2.95
CA ASN A 54 4.71 -9.76 -2.07
C ASN A 54 4.62 -9.24 -0.62
N ILE A 55 3.59 -9.65 0.10
CA ILE A 55 3.33 -9.28 1.51
C ILE A 55 4.52 -9.68 2.40
N GLN A 56 5.21 -10.78 2.10
CA GLN A 56 6.42 -11.22 2.82
C GLN A 56 7.61 -10.26 2.70
N HIS A 57 7.57 -9.32 1.75
CA HIS A 57 8.64 -8.35 1.48
C HIS A 57 8.27 -6.93 1.90
N ILE A 58 7.21 -6.78 2.68
CA ILE A 58 6.79 -5.52 3.29
C ILE A 58 6.59 -5.72 4.79
N GLU A 59 6.79 -4.65 5.53
CA GLU A 59 6.56 -4.58 6.96
C GLU A 59 5.40 -3.60 7.20
N GLN A 60 4.39 -4.07 7.92
CA GLN A 60 3.25 -3.24 8.29
C GLN A 60 3.67 -2.25 9.37
N THR A 61 3.46 -0.96 9.11
CA THR A 61 3.53 0.04 10.17
C THR A 61 2.25 0.03 11.00
N GLY A 62 1.15 -0.47 10.41
CA GLY A 62 -0.23 -0.38 10.88
C GLY A 62 -0.65 1.06 11.22
N ILE A 63 -0.07 2.02 10.51
CA ILE A 63 -0.59 3.38 10.36
C ILE A 63 -1.48 3.33 9.14
N ILE A 64 -2.74 3.74 9.31
CA ILE A 64 -3.71 3.81 8.21
C ILE A 64 -3.88 5.27 7.85
N ALA A 65 -3.55 5.62 6.61
CA ALA A 65 -3.88 6.92 6.04
C ALA A 65 -5.38 6.91 5.70
N LEU A 66 -6.21 7.32 6.67
CA LEU A 66 -7.67 7.37 6.47
C LEU A 66 -8.06 8.24 5.27
N GLU A 67 -7.32 9.31 4.99
CA GLU A 67 -7.54 10.15 3.82
C GLU A 67 -7.40 9.36 2.51
N VAL A 68 -6.34 8.55 2.39
CA VAL A 68 -6.12 7.68 1.23
C VAL A 68 -7.16 6.57 1.17
N LYS A 69 -7.48 5.96 2.32
CA LYS A 69 -8.52 4.92 2.42
C LYS A 69 -9.88 5.45 1.98
N ASN A 70 -10.29 6.61 2.49
CA ASN A 70 -11.54 7.26 2.14
C ASN A 70 -11.54 7.64 0.66
N SER A 71 -10.46 8.25 0.16
CA SER A 71 -10.31 8.56 -1.26
C SER A 71 -10.48 7.31 -2.13
N ILE A 72 -9.87 6.17 -1.79
CA ILE A 72 -9.99 4.92 -2.55
C ILE A 72 -11.40 4.31 -2.47
N VAL A 73 -11.98 4.24 -1.26
CA VAL A 73 -13.28 3.60 -1.01
C VAL A 73 -14.43 4.42 -1.60
N GLU A 74 -14.38 5.75 -1.46
CA GLU A 74 -15.44 6.66 -1.85
C GLU A 74 -15.54 6.84 -3.38
N THR A 75 -14.43 6.64 -4.10
CA THR A 75 -14.38 6.87 -5.55
C THR A 75 -14.16 5.61 -6.38
N GLY A 76 -13.83 4.46 -5.76
CA GLY A 76 -13.49 3.20 -6.46
C GLY A 76 -12.28 3.32 -7.40
N ARG A 77 -11.62 4.48 -7.42
CA ARG A 77 -10.51 4.92 -8.26
C ARG A 77 -9.96 6.16 -7.61
N VAL A 78 -8.74 6.11 -7.07
CA VAL A 78 -8.01 7.31 -6.64
C VAL A 78 -8.07 8.34 -7.76
N THR A 79 -8.99 9.29 -7.64
CA THR A 79 -9.20 10.34 -8.60
C THR A 79 -8.19 11.39 -8.24
N ASN A 80 -7.31 11.67 -9.20
CA ASN A 80 -6.31 12.70 -9.11
C ASN A 80 -7.05 14.03 -8.90
N ALA A 81 -7.16 14.47 -7.64
CA ALA A 81 -7.62 15.82 -7.35
C ALA A 81 -6.59 16.79 -7.95
N LYS A 82 -7.13 17.77 -8.65
CA LYS A 82 -6.47 18.73 -9.54
C LYS A 82 -5.44 19.61 -8.85
#